data_AF-A0A2W4LTU8-F1
#
_entry.id   AF-A0A2W4LTU8-F1
#
_cell.length_a   1.000
_cell.length_b   1.000
_cell.length_c   1.000
_cell.angle_alpha   90.00
_cell.angle_beta   90.00
_cell.angle_gamma   90.00
#
_symmetry.space_group_name_H-M   'P 1'
#
loop_
_entity.id
_entity.type
_entity.pdbx_description
1 polymer ?
#
loop_
_entity_poly.entity_id
_entity_poly.type
_entity_poly.pdbx_seq_one_letter_code
_entity_poly.pdbx_strand_id
1 'polypeptide(L)' 'QLFRFDVLSRGLTLAAQRGVAVTDESQAVELLGLRPRLVAGSAENIKVTVAEDLARAERILAARRQSAGAQDGTA' A
#
# COMPACT_ATOMS: atom_id res chain seq x y z
N GLN A 1 1.78 -3.50 -1.73
CA GLN A 1 3.07 -4.10 -1.37
C GLN A 1 3.58 -4.89 -2.58
N LEU A 2 4.86 -5.27 -2.64
CA LEU A 2 5.40 -6.04 -3.77
C LEU A 2 6.26 -7.19 -3.24
N PHE A 3 5.98 -8.40 -3.72
CA PHE A 3 6.68 -9.62 -3.35
C PHE A 3 6.88 -10.51 -4.58
N ARG A 4 7.90 -11.37 -4.56
CA ARG A 4 7.98 -12.46 -5.54
C ARG A 4 6.81 -13.41 -5.33
N PHE A 5 6.22 -13.89 -6.43
CA PHE A 5 5.02 -14.73 -6.40
C PHE A 5 5.20 -15.98 -5.52
N ASP A 6 6.31 -16.70 -5.69
CA ASP A 6 6.64 -17.92 -4.94
C ASP A 6 6.71 -17.67 -3.43
N VAL A 7 7.33 -16.56 -3.03
CA VAL A 7 7.45 -16.16 -1.62
C VAL A 7 6.09 -15.82 -1.02
N LEU A 8 5.29 -14.99 -1.71
CA LEU A 8 3.98 -14.59 -1.22
C LEU A 8 3.02 -15.79 -1.13
N SER A 9 2.99 -16.63 -2.16
CA SER A 9 2.16 -17.83 -2.18
C SER A 9 2.44 -18.74 -0.99
N ARG A 10 3.72 -19.03 -0.72
CA ARG A 10 4.13 -19.83 0.45
C ARG A 10 3.70 -19.22 1.78
N GLY A 11 3.84 -17.89 1.92
CA GLY A 11 3.46 -17.18 3.15
C GLY A 11 1.96 -17.25 3.42
N LEU A 12 1.15 -16.98 2.39
CA LEU A 12 -0.31 -17.05 2.48
C LEU A 12 -0.81 -18.48 2.71
N THR A 13 -0.23 -19.47 2.03
CA THR A 13 -0.55 -20.89 2.26
C THR A 13 -0.22 -21.30 3.69
N LEU A 14 0.93 -20.89 4.22
CA LEU A 14 1.31 -21.19 5.60
C LEU A 14 0.36 -20.53 6.61
N ALA A 15 -0.02 -19.27 6.38
CA ALA A 15 -0.99 -18.56 7.21
C ALA A 15 -2.33 -19.31 7.26
N ALA A 16 -2.85 -19.71 6.08
CA ALA A 16 -4.09 -20.48 5.96
C ALA A 16 -4.00 -21.84 6.68
N GLN A 17 -2.90 -22.59 6.49
CA GLN A 17 -2.69 -23.88 7.15
C GLN A 17 -2.62 -23.78 8.68
N ARG A 18 -2.09 -22.67 9.20
CA ARG A 18 -1.97 -22.43 10.64
C ARG A 18 -3.21 -21.73 11.24
N GLY A 19 -4.21 -21.38 10.43
CA GLY A 19 -5.37 -20.62 10.87
C GLY A 19 -5.02 -19.21 11.36
N VAL A 20 -3.91 -18.63 10.89
CA VAL A 20 -3.48 -17.28 11.27
C VAL A 20 -4.14 -16.27 10.33
N ALA A 21 -4.99 -15.41 10.90
CA ALA A 21 -5.57 -14.29 10.16
C ALA A 21 -4.51 -13.20 9.98
N VAL A 22 -4.01 -13.04 8.75
CA VAL A 22 -3.06 -11.99 8.39
C VAL A 22 -3.79 -10.73 7.93
N THR A 23 -3.23 -9.55 8.24
CA THR A 23 -3.83 -8.24 7.91
C THR A 23 -3.28 -7.65 6.60
N ASP A 24 -2.10 -8.08 6.17
CA ASP A 24 -1.48 -7.71 4.90
C ASP A 24 -0.52 -8.81 4.40
N GLU A 25 0.04 -8.60 3.20
CA GLU A 25 0.97 -9.54 2.59
C GLU A 25 2.32 -9.58 3.30
N SER A 26 2.77 -8.48 3.92
CA SER A 26 4.03 -8.42 4.66
C SER A 26 4.02 -9.35 5.88
N GLN A 27 2.93 -9.35 6.65
CA GLN A 27 2.76 -10.24 7.79
C GLN A 27 2.79 -11.71 7.38
N ALA A 28 2.18 -12.05 6.23
CA ALA A 28 2.24 -13.41 5.69
C ALA A 28 3.68 -13.83 5.34
N VAL A 29 4.48 -12.90 4.82
CA VAL A 29 5.89 -13.15 4.48
C VAL A 29 6.77 -13.22 5.73
N GLU A 30 6.47 -12.46 6.78
CA GLU A 30 7.14 -12.55 8.08
C GLU A 30 6.97 -13.93 8.75
N LEU A 31 5.82 -14.60 8.55
CA LEU A 31 5.60 -15.97 9.04
C LEU A 31 6.58 -16.99 8.44
N LEU A 32 7.19 -16.69 7.29
CA LEU A 32 8.26 -17.50 6.68
C LEU A 32 9.64 -17.23 7.31
N GLY A 33 9.74 -16.34 8.32
CA GLY A 33 11.00 -15.88 8.90
C GLY A 33 11.74 -14.85 8.05
N LEU A 34 11.10 -14.35 6.98
CA LEU A 34 11.66 -13.32 6.11
C LEU A 34 11.42 -11.92 6.67
N ARG A 35 12.15 -10.94 6.15
CA ARG A 35 12.07 -9.54 6.59
C ARG A 35 11.73 -8.62 5.41
N PRO A 36 10.43 -8.31 5.19
CA PRO A 36 10.03 -7.32 4.18
C PRO A 36 10.78 -6.00 4.38
N ARG A 37 11.16 -5.35 3.27
CA ARG A 37 11.85 -4.06 3.31
C ARG A 37 10.85 -2.92 3.34
N LEU A 38 10.97 -2.01 4.31
CA LEU A 38 10.23 -0.76 4.33
C LEU A 38 10.82 0.23 3.31
N VAL A 39 9.94 0.84 2.52
CA VAL A 39 10.28 1.88 1.55
C VAL A 39 9.39 3.08 1.87
N ALA A 40 9.98 4.28 1.97
CA ALA A 40 9.24 5.50 2.24
C ALA A 40 8.21 5.75 1.12
N GLY A 41 6.95 5.91 1.51
CA GLY A 41 5.84 6.23 0.62
C GLY A 41 5.29 7.63 0.91
N SER A 42 4.44 8.14 0.01
CA SER A 42 3.73 9.39 0.25
C SER A 42 2.64 9.21 1.31
N ALA A 43 2.53 10.15 2.25
CA ALA A 43 1.46 10.21 3.24
C ALA A 43 0.07 10.45 2.60
N GLU A 44 0.04 10.81 1.32
CA GLU A 44 -1.18 10.96 0.53
C GLU A 44 -1.70 9.63 -0.05
N ASN A 45 -0.95 8.53 0.06
CA ASN A 45 -1.41 7.20 -0.33
C ASN A 45 -2.34 6.61 0.76
N ILE A 46 -3.47 7.26 0.95
CA ILE A 46 -4.45 6.92 1.99
C ILE A 46 -5.32 5.74 1.56
N LYS A 47 -5.77 4.97 2.56
CA LYS A 47 -6.86 4.00 2.40
C LYS A 47 -8.18 4.71 2.69
N VAL A 48 -9.11 4.71 1.74
CA VAL A 48 -10.48 5.20 1.97
C VAL A 48 -11.25 4.09 2.69
N THR A 49 -11.65 4.33 3.94
CA THR A 49 -12.25 3.34 4.84
C THR A 49 -13.60 3.75 5.38
N VAL A 50 -13.81 5.04 5.59
CA VAL A 50 -15.07 5.64 6.06
C VAL A 50 -15.52 6.74 5.11
N ALA A 51 -16.77 7.19 5.22
CA ALA A 51 -17.34 8.17 4.30
C ALA A 51 -16.55 9.50 4.29
N GLU A 52 -16.04 9.90 5.45
CA GLU A 52 -15.27 11.12 5.66
C GLU A 52 -13.93 11.13 4.91
N ASP A 53 -13.37 9.96 4.58
CA ASP A 53 -12.11 9.85 3.83
C ASP A 53 -12.25 10.36 2.38
N LEU A 54 -13.45 10.38 1.81
CA LEU A 54 -13.69 10.83 0.43
C LEU A 54 -13.30 12.30 0.24
N ALA A 55 -13.75 13.18 1.13
CA ALA A 55 -13.40 14.60 1.10
C ALA A 55 -11.88 14.83 1.27
N ARG A 56 -11.16 13.90 1.91
CA ARG A 56 -9.70 13.94 1.99
C ARG A 56 -9.05 13.49 0.68
N ALA A 57 -9.52 12.40 0.09
CA ALA A 57 -9.02 11.89 -1.20
C ALA A 57 -9.23 12.92 -2.33
N GLU A 58 -10.39 13.56 -2.40
CA GLU A 58 -10.70 14.61 -3.37
C GLU A 58 -9.73 15.78 -3.29
N ARG A 59 -9.44 16.27 -2.08
CA ARG A 59 -8.47 17.36 -1.86
C ARG A 59 -7.06 16.96 -2.31
N ILE A 60 -6.61 15.75 -1.99
CA ILE A 60 -5.32 15.22 -2.45
C ILE A 60 -5.26 15.21 -3.98
N LEU A 61 -6.29 14.69 -4.66
CA LEU A 61 -6.33 14.61 -6.12
C LEU A 61 -6.43 15.98 -6.79
N ALA A 62 -7.16 16.94 -6.20
CA ALA A 62 -7.24 18.31 -6.68
C ALA A 62 -5.88 19.02 -6.57
N ALA A 63 -5.20 18.89 -5.42
CA ALA A 63 -3.86 19.45 -5.22
C ALA A 63 -2.86 18.89 -6.25
N ARG A 64 -2.85 17.57 -6.48
CA ARG A 64 -1.96 16.95 -7.49
C ARG A 64 -2.18 17.47 -8.91
N ARG A 65 -3.44 17.71 -9.31
CA ARG A 65 -3.75 18.29 -10.63
C ARG A 65 -3.24 19.72 -10.77
N GLN A 66 -3.32 20.52 -9.71
CA GLN A 66 -2.79 21.89 -9.69
C GLN A 66 -1.25 21.89 -9.78
N SER A 67 -0.59 20.99 -9.05
CA SER A 67 0.86 20.83 -9.12
C SER A 67 1.34 20.37 -10.49
N ALA A 68 0.59 19.49 -11.16
CA ALA A 68 0.93 19.02 -12.51
C ALA A 68 0.78 20.12 -13.58
N GLY A 69 -0.29 20.92 -13.50
CA GLY A 69 -0.51 22.03 -14.46
C GLY A 69 0.43 23.23 -14.28
N ALA A 70 1.04 23.41 -13.11
CA ALA A 70 2.01 24.47 -12.85
C ALA A 70 3.42 24.17 -13.39
N GLN A 71 3.74 22.91 -13.72
CA GLN A 71 5.07 22.53 -14.23
C GLN A 71 5.20 22.60 -15.76
N ASP A 72 4.09 22.71 -16.51
CA ASP A 72 4.08 22.83 -17.98
C ASP A 72 4.16 24.29 -18.50
N GLY A 73 4.32 25.27 -17.61
CA GLY A 73 4.27 26.72 -17.94
C GLY A 73 5.61 27.45 -17.96
N THR A 74 6.76 26.77 -17.88
CA THR A 74 8.08 27.43 -17.94
C THR A 74 8.92 26.84 -19.08
N ALA A 75 8.76 27.40 -20.27
CA ALA A 75 9.70 27.32 -21.39
C ALA A 75 9.83 28.72 -22.01
#